data_AF-A0A0Q4DNG0-F1
#
_entry.id   AF-A0A0Q4DNG0-F1
#
_cell.length_a   1.000
_cell.length_b   1.000
_cell.length_c   1.000
_cell.angle_alpha   90.00
_cell.angle_beta   90.00
_cell.angle_gamma   90.00
#
_symmetry.space_group_name_H-M   'P 1'
#
loop_
_entity.id
_entity.type
_entity.pdbx_description
1 polymer ?
#
loop_
_entity_poly.entity_id
_entity_poly.type
_entity_poly.pdbx_seq_one_letter_code
_entity_poly.pdbx_strand_id
1 'polypeptide(L)' 'MVKCDPNELVTPLQQKAMKRIRRREEVDIRLREDMDKLLALQRPHDASAMTVRAPVFRYPS' A
#
# COMPACT_ATOMS: atom_id res chain seq x y z
N MET A 1 -11.05 0.28 0.58
CA MET A 1 -9.59 0.10 0.65
C MET A 1 -9.17 -0.79 -0.50
N VAL A 2 -8.41 -0.26 -1.46
CA VAL A 2 -8.01 -1.01 -2.66
C VAL A 2 -6.81 -1.90 -2.33
N LYS A 3 -6.82 -3.14 -2.82
CA LYS A 3 -5.73 -4.11 -2.64
C LYS A 3 -4.96 -4.27 -3.95
N CYS A 4 -3.68 -4.59 -3.86
CA CYS A 4 -2.85 -4.98 -4.99
C CYS A 4 -1.94 -6.14 -4.56
N ASP A 5 -1.18 -6.67 -5.51
CA ASP A 5 -0.13 -7.63 -5.19
C ASP A 5 0.90 -7.01 -4.21
N PRO A 6 1.47 -7.82 -3.31
CA PRO A 6 2.50 -7.36 -2.40
C PRO A 6 3.81 -7.10 -3.15
N ASN A 7 4.57 -6.10 -2.67
CA ASN A 7 5.95 -5.89 -3.10
C ASN A 7 6.90 -6.82 -2.32
N GLU A 8 8.18 -6.84 -2.70
CA GLU A 8 9.22 -7.67 -2.08
C GLU A 8 9.35 -7.48 -0.56
N LEU A 9 9.04 -6.29 -0.04
CA LEU A 9 9.07 -5.98 1.39
C LEU A 9 7.87 -6.58 2.14
N VAL A 10 6.69 -6.63 1.50
CA VAL A 10 5.44 -7.09 2.10
C VAL A 10 5.19 -8.58 1.88
N THR A 11 5.67 -9.14 0.77
CA THR A 11 5.55 -10.58 0.44
C THR A 11 5.90 -11.51 1.61
N PRO A 12 7.00 -11.33 2.36
CA PRO A 12 7.31 -12.20 3.50
C PRO A 12 6.38 -12.02 4.71
N LEU A 13 5.67 -10.89 4.82
CA LEU A 13 4.77 -10.57 5.93
C LEU A 13 3.31 -10.94 5.65
N GLN A 14 2.87 -10.76 4.40
CA GLN A 14 1.52 -11.04 3.94
C GLN A 14 1.52 -11.34 2.44
N GLN A 15 1.44 -12.62 2.10
CA GLN A 15 1.56 -13.11 0.72
C GLN A 15 0.33 -12.81 -0.14
N LYS A 16 -0.85 -12.63 0.46
CA LYS A 16 -2.10 -12.61 -0.32
C LYS A 16 -2.41 -11.27 -0.98
N ALA A 17 -2.05 -10.17 -0.33
CA ALA A 17 -2.34 -8.82 -0.83
C ALA A 17 -1.71 -7.76 0.06
N MET A 18 -1.35 -6.65 -0.56
CA MET A 18 -1.00 -5.40 0.11
C MET A 18 -2.14 -4.39 -0.03
N LYS A 19 -2.26 -3.48 0.95
CA LYS A 19 -3.10 -2.29 0.80
C LYS A 19 -2.39 -1.31 -0.13
N ARG A 20 -3.06 -0.86 -1.19
CA ARG A 20 -2.52 0.18 -2.06
C ARG A 20 -2.26 1.45 -1.23
N ILE A 21 -1.03 1.96 -1.31
CA ILE A 21 -0.64 3.26 -0.74
C ILE A 21 -0.89 4.32 -1.81
N ARG A 22 -1.62 5.39 -1.46
CA ARG A 22 -1.83 6.53 -2.36
C ARG A 22 -0.75 7.56 -2.11
N ARG A 23 -0.15 8.07 -3.20
CA ARG A 23 0.68 9.28 -3.11
C ARG A 23 -0.23 10.49 -2.92
N ARG A 24 0.32 11.58 -2.38
CA ARG A 24 -0.45 12.78 -2.06
C ARG A 24 -1.10 13.38 -3.32
N GLU A 25 -0.40 13.30 -4.45
CA GLU A 25 -0.82 13.80 -5.76
C GLU A 25 -1.95 12.94 -6.37
N GLU A 26 -2.16 11.72 -5.88
CA GLU A 26 -3.17 10.78 -6.38
C GLU A 26 -4.49 10.84 -5.58
N VAL A 27 -4.57 11.71 -4.57
CA VAL A 27 -5.75 11.83 -3.70
C VAL A 27 -6.94 12.40 -4.48
N ASP A 28 -6.70 13.29 -5.43
CA ASP A 28 -7.72 13.99 -6.22
C ASP A 28 -8.25 13.17 -7.40
N ILE A 29 -7.66 12.00 -7.68
CA ILE A 29 -8.14 11.09 -8.72
C ILE A 29 -9.49 10.51 -8.27
N ARG A 30 -10.56 10.97 -8.93
CA ARG A 30 -11.93 10.60 -8.58
C ARG A 30 -12.21 9.14 -8.93
N LEU A 31 -12.76 8.41 -7.97
CA LEU A 31 -13.08 6.98 -8.03
C LEU A 31 -14.08 6.56 -9.12
N ARG A 32 -14.69 7.49 -9.87
CA ARG A 32 -15.75 7.18 -10.86
C ARG A 32 -15.46 7.68 -12.28
N GLU A 33 -14.67 8.73 -12.43
CA GLU A 33 -14.52 9.41 -13.74
C GLU A 33 -13.39 8.78 -14.58
N ASP A 34 -12.44 8.06 -13.97
CA ASP A 34 -11.27 7.50 -14.66
C ASP A 34 -10.96 6.05 -14.24
N MET A 35 -11.81 5.09 -14.62
CA MET A 35 -11.63 3.67 -14.27
C MET A 35 -10.27 3.11 -14.72
N ASP A 36 -9.81 3.44 -15.92
CA ASP A 36 -8.51 2.98 -16.44
C ASP A 36 -7.34 3.53 -15.61
N LYS A 37 -7.43 4.79 -15.17
CA LYS A 37 -6.41 5.37 -14.27
C LYS A 37 -6.46 4.69 -12.90
N LEU A 38 -7.64 4.38 -12.38
CA LEU A 38 -7.77 3.68 -11.10
C LEU A 38 -7.16 2.28 -11.15
N LEU A 39 -7.33 1.56 -12.26
CA LEU A 39 -6.69 0.26 -12.50
C LEU A 39 -5.16 0.41 -12.59
N ALA A 40 -4.66 1.37 -13.37
CA ALA A 40 -3.22 1.63 -13.47
C ALA A 40 -2.57 2.00 -12.12
N LEU A 41 -3.36 2.62 -11.23
CA LEU A 41 -2.93 2.97 -9.89
C LEU A 41 -3.00 1.80 -8.90
N GLN A 42 -3.71 0.71 -9.22
CA GLN A 42 -3.80 -0.50 -8.39
C GLN A 42 -2.53 -1.34 -8.52
N ARG A 43 -1.41 -0.78 -8.06
CA ARG A 43 -0.09 -1.41 -8.12
C ARG A 43 0.62 -1.34 -6.76
N PRO A 44 1.56 -2.26 -6.49
CA PRO A 44 2.39 -2.21 -5.30
C PRO A 44 3.13 -0.88 -5.18
N HIS A 45 3.28 -0.40 -3.94
CA HIS A 45 4.15 0.73 -3.69
C HIS A 45 5.62 0.29 -3.77
N ASP A 46 6.51 1.24 -4.06
CA ASP A 46 7.94 0.97 -4.15
C ASP A 46 8.47 0.54 -2.77
N ALA A 47 9.09 -0.64 -2.72
CA ALA A 47 9.67 -1.19 -1.49
C ALA A 47 10.82 -0.32 -0.95
N SER A 48 11.56 0.36 -1.82
CA SER A 48 12.67 1.24 -1.42
C SER A 48 12.20 2.51 -0.71
N ALA A 49 10.94 2.90 -0.93
CA ALA A 49 10.28 4.03 -0.25
C ALA A 49 9.59 3.62 1.06
N MET A 50 9.79 2.38 1.51
CA MET A 50 9.12 1.80 2.68
C MET A 50 10.12 1.25 3.69
N THR A 51 9.74 1.29 4.96
CA THR A 51 10.48 0.64 6.05
C THR A 51 9.53 -0.15 6.93
N VAL A 52 9.92 -1.37 7.31
CA VAL A 52 9.17 -2.17 8.28
C VAL A 52 9.61 -1.78 9.68
N ARG A 53 8.64 -1.46 10.54
CA ARG A 53 8.87 -1.24 11.96
C ARG A 53 8.17 -2.32 12.76
N ALA A 54 8.92 -3.04 13.58
CA ALA A 54 8.34 -4.01 14.51
C ALA A 54 7.40 -3.29 15.50
N PRO A 55 6.32 -3.95 15.95
CA PRO A 55 5.47 -3.42 17.01
C PRO A 55 6.31 -3.15 18.27
N VAL A 56 6.11 -1.98 18.88
CA VAL A 56 6.73 -1.65 20.18
C VAL A 56 5.73 -2.02 21.26
N PHE A 57 5.99 -3.11 21.98
CA PHE A 57 5.24 -3.45 23.18
C PHE A 57 5.78 -2.66 24.36
N ARG A 58 4.99 -1.73 24.90
CA ARG A 58 5.30 -1.12 26.19
C ARG A 58 4.78 -2.04 27.28
N TYR A 59 5.66 -2.48 28.18
CA TYR A 59 5.21 -3.10 29.43
C TYR A 59 4.70 -2.00 30.37
N PRO A 60 3.55 -2.19 31.05
CA PRO A 60 3.17 -1.29 32.13
C PRO A 60 4.21 -1.43 33.25
N SER A 61 4.85 -0.31 33.60
CA SER A 61 5.71 -0.16 34.77
C SER A 61 4.91 -0.26 36.06
#